data_AF-A0A5C3P387-F1
#
_entry.id   AF-A0A5C3P387-F1
#
_cell.length_a   1.000
_cell.length_b   1.000
_cell.length_c   1.000
_cell.angle_alpha   90.00
_cell.angle_beta   90.00
_cell.angle_gamma   90.00
#
_symmetry.space_group_name_H-M   'P 1'
#
loop_
_entity.id
_entity.type
_entity.pdbx_description
1 polymer ?
#
loop_
_entity_poly.entity_id
_entity_poly.type
_entity_poly.pdbx_seq_one_letter_code
_entity_poly.pdbx_strand_id
1 'polypeptide(L)'
;MAQKREPSPERKLEHVETVIEKTMHRHCFSADAESMRVRPKKPKIRLPNEAYDILNDYYLSMSPWPDEPARIALAERVKRIPGCQHYTPSHVYSYFANTRRRGERSGGRRKITYPLQEAAYSVEQELDALLRVNPDPSREVAAIWAEKLGCGAAPEYILTYAFLWARQISSQTLLKAPAQLPTPDPSLSPELQSPISQLLPRAPSEKSERPEHNETAAGNAYAEHEKARAADPVLMAALNAGTTVTMTEDECLARALQSTLERSMGVSTKMPRTFAELSVWIENSGGEATRFIEYLRMGLFNGFGLSLLS
;
A
#
# COMPACT_ATOMS: atom_id res chain seq x y z
N MET A 1 50.08 -28.96 21.25
CA MET A 1 51.22 -28.06 20.96
C MET A 1 51.16 -27.68 19.49
N ALA A 2 50.68 -26.47 19.17
CA ALA A 2 50.55 -25.98 17.80
C ALA A 2 51.64 -24.93 17.54
N GLN A 3 52.53 -25.23 16.59
CA GLN A 3 53.62 -24.35 16.17
C GLN A 3 53.07 -23.16 15.38
N LYS A 4 53.28 -21.97 15.94
CA LYS A 4 53.01 -20.66 15.35
C LYS A 4 54.07 -20.41 14.27
N ARG A 5 53.69 -20.42 12.99
CA ARG A 5 54.57 -20.02 11.87
C ARG A 5 54.45 -18.51 11.67
N GLU A 6 55.56 -17.80 11.83
CA GLU A 6 55.68 -16.38 11.49
C GLU A 6 55.69 -16.17 9.97
N PRO A 7 55.03 -15.12 9.46
CA PRO A 7 55.10 -14.76 8.05
C PRO A 7 56.37 -13.97 7.71
N SER A 8 57.05 -14.44 6.66
CA SER A 8 58.28 -13.89 6.08
C SER A 8 58.12 -12.43 5.57
N PRO A 9 59.12 -11.55 5.77
CA PRO A 9 59.01 -10.12 5.48
C PRO A 9 59.29 -9.69 4.03
N GLU A 10 59.34 -10.60 3.05
CA GLU A 10 59.80 -10.27 1.68
C GLU A 10 58.74 -9.74 0.70
N ARG A 11 57.46 -9.58 1.09
CA ARG A 11 56.40 -9.09 0.17
C ARG A 11 55.96 -7.65 0.42
N LYS A 12 56.90 -6.72 0.61
CA LYS A 12 56.56 -5.29 0.80
C LYS A 12 57.08 -4.33 -0.28
N LEU A 13 57.75 -4.80 -1.32
CA LEU A 13 58.32 -3.89 -2.34
C LEU A 13 57.63 -3.90 -3.71
N GLU A 14 56.77 -4.87 -4.04
CA GLU A 14 56.12 -4.91 -5.36
C GLU A 14 54.79 -4.14 -5.46
N HIS A 15 54.28 -3.56 -4.35
CA HIS A 15 52.96 -2.89 -4.35
C HIS A 15 53.01 -1.36 -4.44
N VAL A 16 54.20 -0.77 -4.63
CA VAL A 16 54.34 0.69 -4.77
C VAL A 16 54.60 1.11 -6.23
N GLU A 17 55.14 0.23 -7.08
CA GLU A 17 55.41 0.59 -8.49
C GLU A 17 54.18 0.53 -9.41
N THR A 18 53.10 -0.16 -9.03
CA THR A 18 51.88 -0.22 -9.87
C THR A 18 50.91 0.94 -9.67
N VAL A 19 51.15 1.85 -8.72
CA VAL A 19 50.29 3.02 -8.48
C VAL A 19 50.78 4.26 -9.25
N ILE A 20 52.06 4.31 -9.63
CA ILE A 20 52.62 5.50 -10.31
C ILE A 20 52.35 5.46 -11.83
N GLU A 21 52.43 4.30 -12.48
CA GLU A 21 52.14 4.21 -13.94
C GLU A 21 50.65 4.32 -14.29
N LYS A 22 49.75 3.95 -13.38
CA LYS A 22 48.30 4.06 -13.64
C LYS A 22 47.75 5.48 -13.51
N THR A 23 48.57 6.43 -13.05
CA THR A 23 48.18 7.82 -12.85
C THR A 23 48.67 8.76 -13.97
N MET A 24 49.68 8.36 -14.76
CA MET A 24 50.24 9.22 -15.81
C MET A 24 49.67 8.99 -17.22
N HIS A 25 48.84 7.97 -17.45
CA HIS A 25 48.11 7.79 -18.72
C HIS A 25 46.73 8.45 -18.78
N ARG A 26 46.44 9.36 -17.84
CA ARG A 26 45.19 10.15 -17.86
C ARG A 26 45.32 11.58 -18.41
N HIS A 27 46.51 11.99 -18.84
CA HIS A 27 46.76 13.40 -19.19
C HIS A 27 47.16 13.72 -20.64
N CYS A 28 47.16 12.77 -21.57
CA CYS A 28 47.55 13.04 -22.97
C CYS A 28 46.47 12.77 -24.03
N PHE A 29 45.19 12.81 -23.67
CA PHE A 29 44.08 12.74 -24.64
C PHE A 29 43.03 13.83 -24.35
N SER A 30 43.36 15.11 -24.58
CA SER A 30 42.34 16.13 -24.83
C SER A 30 42.95 17.44 -25.35
N ALA A 31 43.46 17.42 -26.58
CA ALA A 31 43.76 18.64 -27.33
C ALA A 31 42.86 18.82 -28.56
N ASP A 32 41.78 18.02 -28.68
CA ASP A 32 40.72 18.20 -29.67
C ASP A 32 39.44 18.77 -29.01
N ALA A 33 39.61 19.70 -28.07
CA ALA A 33 38.51 20.40 -27.39
C ALA A 33 37.85 21.49 -28.27
N GLU A 34 38.29 21.69 -29.50
CA GLU A 34 37.98 22.87 -30.31
C GLU A 34 37.03 22.60 -31.49
N SER A 35 36.26 21.51 -31.42
CA SER A 35 35.15 21.32 -32.35
C SER A 35 33.94 20.68 -31.68
N MET A 36 33.55 21.21 -30.52
CA MET A 36 32.14 21.17 -30.12
C MET A 36 31.34 22.05 -31.08
N ARG A 37 31.17 21.56 -32.32
CA ARG A 37 30.21 22.10 -33.28
C ARG A 37 28.87 22.08 -32.57
N VAL A 38 28.43 23.25 -32.11
CA VAL A 38 27.11 23.49 -31.56
C VAL A 38 26.15 23.03 -32.64
N ARG A 39 25.64 21.79 -32.51
CA ARG A 39 24.71 21.24 -33.48
C ARG A 39 23.52 22.20 -33.46
N PRO A 40 23.18 22.82 -34.60
CA PRO A 40 22.09 23.79 -34.63
C PRO A 40 20.85 23.10 -34.06
N LYS A 41 20.30 23.67 -32.98
CA LYS A 41 19.10 23.14 -32.35
C LYS A 41 18.00 23.20 -33.38
N LYS A 42 17.45 22.04 -33.75
CA LYS A 42 16.33 21.98 -34.69
C LYS A 42 15.20 22.87 -34.15
N PRO A 43 14.57 23.71 -35.00
CA PRO A 43 13.48 24.57 -34.57
C PRO A 43 12.37 23.69 -33.95
N LYS A 44 11.90 24.07 -32.77
CA LYS A 44 10.79 23.37 -32.10
C LYS A 44 9.51 23.67 -32.86
N ILE A 45 9.10 22.73 -33.71
CA ILE A 45 7.79 22.80 -34.38
C ILE A 45 6.72 22.72 -33.28
N ARG A 46 5.85 23.73 -33.22
CA ARG A 46 4.70 23.74 -32.31
C ARG A 46 3.58 22.94 -32.94
N LEU A 47 2.94 22.09 -32.15
CA LEU A 47 1.76 21.35 -32.59
C LEU A 47 0.57 22.32 -32.66
N PRO A 48 -0.29 22.25 -33.70
CA PRO A 48 -1.55 22.99 -33.72
C PRO A 48 -2.49 22.51 -32.60
N ASN A 49 -3.44 23.37 -32.20
CA ASN A 49 -4.36 23.08 -31.10
C ASN A 49 -5.21 21.83 -31.37
N GLU A 50 -5.69 21.66 -32.61
CA GLU A 50 -6.47 20.47 -33.02
C GLU A 50 -5.75 19.14 -32.73
N ALA A 51 -4.43 19.12 -32.85
CA ALA A 51 -3.64 17.92 -32.55
C ALA A 51 -3.57 17.66 -31.04
N TYR A 52 -3.52 18.71 -30.22
CA TYR A 52 -3.62 18.58 -28.77
C TYR A 52 -4.99 18.07 -28.34
N ASP A 53 -6.06 18.51 -29.00
CA ASP A 53 -7.43 18.06 -28.70
C ASP A 53 -7.57 16.56 -28.92
N ILE A 54 -7.08 16.02 -30.05
CA ILE A 54 -7.10 14.57 -30.31
C ILE A 54 -6.33 13.78 -29.24
N LEU A 55 -5.16 14.28 -28.82
CA LEU A 55 -4.32 13.58 -27.84
C LEU A 55 -4.90 13.68 -26.42
N ASN A 56 -5.47 14.83 -26.06
CA ASN A 56 -6.12 15.05 -24.76
C ASN A 56 -7.42 14.27 -24.64
N ASP A 57 -8.24 14.24 -25.69
CA ASP A 57 -9.47 13.46 -25.75
C ASP A 57 -9.18 11.99 -25.43
N TYR A 58 -8.17 11.39 -26.09
CA TYR A 58 -7.77 10.01 -25.79
C TYR A 58 -7.24 9.85 -24.35
N TYR A 59 -6.44 10.81 -23.87
CA TYR A 59 -5.87 10.76 -22.51
C TYR A 59 -6.96 10.76 -21.43
N LEU A 60 -8.02 11.54 -21.63
CA LEU A 60 -9.12 11.69 -20.67
C LEU A 60 -10.19 10.59 -20.80
N SER A 61 -10.47 10.12 -22.02
CA SER A 61 -11.56 9.18 -22.27
C SER A 61 -11.15 7.70 -22.24
N MET A 62 -9.91 7.37 -22.63
CA MET A 62 -9.49 5.98 -22.84
C MET A 62 -8.46 5.53 -21.80
N SER A 63 -7.21 5.99 -21.92
CA SER A 63 -6.13 5.59 -21.01
C SER A 63 -4.94 6.54 -21.10
N PRO A 64 -4.29 6.85 -19.96
CA PRO A 64 -3.04 7.60 -19.92
C PRO A 64 -1.81 6.79 -20.37
N TRP A 65 -1.97 5.49 -20.65
CA TRP A 65 -0.93 4.56 -21.09
C TRP A 65 -1.32 3.89 -22.42
N PRO A 66 -1.24 4.61 -23.55
CA PRO A 66 -1.58 4.02 -24.83
C PRO A 66 -0.58 2.93 -25.24
N ASP A 67 -1.13 1.76 -25.58
CA ASP A 67 -0.40 0.66 -26.19
C ASP A 67 0.16 1.05 -27.55
N GLU A 68 1.09 0.24 -28.07
CA GLU A 68 1.69 0.47 -29.38
C GLU A 68 0.68 0.65 -30.54
N PRO A 69 -0.33 -0.21 -30.73
CA PRO A 69 -1.33 0.00 -31.78
C PRO A 69 -2.13 1.30 -31.59
N ALA A 70 -2.47 1.65 -30.35
CA ALA A 70 -3.16 2.90 -30.05
C ALA A 70 -2.30 4.13 -30.38
N ARG A 71 -0.99 4.08 -30.09
CA ARG A 71 -0.05 5.14 -30.46
C ARG A 71 0.07 5.30 -31.98
N ILE A 72 0.04 4.20 -32.73
CA ILE A 72 0.05 4.23 -34.21
C ILE A 72 -1.22 4.91 -34.71
N ALA A 73 -2.39 4.48 -34.25
CA ALA A 73 -3.67 5.07 -34.66
C ALA A 73 -3.77 6.56 -34.30
N LEU A 74 -3.32 6.97 -33.11
CA LEU A 74 -3.28 8.38 -32.72
C LEU A 74 -2.33 9.19 -33.59
N ALA A 75 -1.15 8.66 -33.91
CA ALA A 75 -0.20 9.34 -34.79
C ALA A 75 -0.79 9.52 -36.20
N GLU A 76 -1.50 8.53 -36.72
CA GLU A 76 -2.20 8.64 -38.02
C GLU A 76 -3.31 9.68 -38.00
N ARG A 77 -4.10 9.77 -36.92
CA ARG A 77 -5.12 10.81 -36.75
C ARG A 77 -4.48 12.21 -36.73
N VAL A 78 -3.41 12.39 -35.96
CA VAL A 78 -2.69 13.68 -35.88
C VAL A 78 -2.03 14.04 -37.22
N LYS A 79 -1.50 13.06 -37.96
CA LYS A 79 -0.89 13.29 -39.30
C LYS A 79 -1.87 13.86 -40.33
N ARG A 80 -3.18 13.65 -40.17
CA ARG A 80 -4.20 14.20 -41.08
C ARG A 80 -4.37 15.73 -40.93
N ILE A 81 -3.88 16.31 -39.84
CA ILE A 81 -3.94 17.76 -39.60
C ILE A 81 -2.86 18.46 -40.44
N PRO A 82 -3.18 19.56 -41.14
CA PRO A 82 -2.21 20.32 -41.93
C PRO A 82 -1.01 20.76 -41.08
N GLY A 83 0.20 20.42 -41.53
CA GLY A 83 1.45 20.77 -40.84
C GLY A 83 1.97 19.72 -39.84
N CYS A 84 1.21 18.64 -39.61
CA CYS A 84 1.58 17.54 -38.71
C CYS A 84 2.07 16.27 -39.43
N GLN A 85 2.47 16.34 -40.70
CA GLN A 85 2.85 15.15 -41.48
C GLN A 85 4.07 14.41 -40.91
N HIS A 86 4.93 15.11 -40.17
CA HIS A 86 6.12 14.58 -39.52
C HIS A 86 5.84 13.91 -38.16
N TYR A 87 4.59 13.91 -37.69
CA TYR A 87 4.22 13.33 -36.41
C TYR A 87 4.35 11.80 -36.46
N THR A 88 4.82 11.16 -35.40
CA THR A 88 5.10 9.71 -35.38
C THR A 88 4.62 9.10 -34.06
N PRO A 89 4.50 7.76 -33.96
CA PRO A 89 4.11 7.11 -32.70
C PRO A 89 5.05 7.45 -31.53
N SER A 90 6.32 7.75 -31.82
CA SER A 90 7.30 8.21 -30.82
C SER A 90 6.95 9.59 -30.23
N HIS A 91 6.40 10.49 -31.04
CA HIS A 91 5.91 11.78 -30.56
C HIS A 91 4.70 11.61 -29.64
N VAL A 92 3.79 10.69 -29.96
CA VAL A 92 2.65 10.33 -29.09
C VAL A 92 3.17 9.78 -27.76
N TYR A 93 4.09 8.82 -27.78
CA TYR A 93 4.69 8.30 -26.54
C TYR A 93 5.31 9.41 -25.68
N SER A 94 6.09 10.30 -26.30
CA SER A 94 6.73 11.44 -25.64
C SER A 94 5.72 12.42 -25.06
N TYR A 95 4.61 12.66 -25.78
CA TYR A 95 3.51 13.49 -25.30
C TYR A 95 2.92 12.92 -24.01
N PHE A 96 2.44 11.67 -24.04
CA PHE A 96 1.82 11.02 -22.88
C PHE A 96 2.78 10.91 -21.70
N ALA A 97 4.05 10.58 -21.94
CA ALA A 97 5.08 10.55 -20.90
C ALA A 97 5.29 11.93 -20.24
N ASN A 98 5.34 12.99 -21.04
CA ASN A 98 5.46 14.35 -20.52
C ASN A 98 4.19 14.82 -19.81
N THR A 99 3.01 14.45 -20.31
CA THR A 99 1.72 14.77 -19.69
C THR A 99 1.60 14.14 -18.31
N ARG A 100 1.96 12.86 -18.15
CA ARG A 100 2.00 12.19 -16.84
C ARG A 100 2.97 12.86 -15.87
N ARG A 101 4.20 13.13 -16.31
CA ARG A 101 5.21 13.87 -15.51
C ARG A 101 4.73 15.27 -15.12
N ARG A 102 3.97 15.95 -15.98
CA ARG A 102 3.37 17.25 -15.67
C ARG A 102 2.23 17.12 -14.67
N GLY A 103 1.42 16.06 -14.75
CA GLY A 103 0.39 15.75 -13.76
C GLY A 103 0.97 15.58 -12.36
N GLU A 104 2.02 14.76 -12.24
CA GLU A 104 2.75 14.55 -10.97
C GLU A 104 3.29 15.87 -10.39
N ARG A 105 3.91 16.71 -11.24
CA ARG A 105 4.45 18.00 -10.80
C ARG A 105 3.38 19.02 -10.45
N SER A 106 2.22 18.94 -11.12
CA SER A 106 1.10 19.85 -10.85
C SER A 106 0.39 19.46 -9.54
N GLY A 107 0.33 18.16 -9.21
CA GLY A 107 -0.18 17.66 -7.93
C GLY A 107 0.59 18.15 -6.71
N GLY A 108 1.86 18.57 -6.86
CA GLY A 108 2.65 19.12 -5.76
C GLY A 108 2.59 20.64 -5.59
N ARG A 109 2.17 21.41 -6.61
CA ARG A 109 2.36 22.89 -6.58
C ARG A 109 1.29 23.74 -7.23
N ARG A 110 0.18 23.18 -7.70
CA ARG A 110 -0.99 23.98 -8.01
C ARG A 110 -2.18 23.38 -7.29
N LYS A 111 -2.48 23.95 -6.11
CA LYS A 111 -3.86 24.13 -5.68
C LYS A 111 -4.57 24.90 -6.79
N ILE A 112 -4.93 24.20 -7.85
CA ILE A 112 -6.05 24.60 -8.68
C ILE A 112 -7.22 24.32 -7.75
N THR A 113 -7.63 25.35 -7.01
CA THR A 113 -8.92 25.35 -6.34
C THR A 113 -9.94 25.14 -7.45
N TYR A 114 -10.28 23.89 -7.71
CA TYR A 114 -11.48 23.59 -8.48
C TYR A 114 -12.64 24.08 -7.62
N PRO A 115 -13.57 24.88 -8.15
CA PRO A 115 -14.77 25.27 -7.39
C PRO A 115 -15.60 24.05 -6.93
N LEU A 116 -15.35 22.87 -7.51
CA LEU A 116 -15.89 21.59 -7.05
C LEU A 116 -15.30 21.13 -5.71
N GLN A 117 -14.06 21.50 -5.39
CA GLN A 117 -13.39 21.09 -4.16
C GLN A 117 -13.83 21.93 -2.96
N GLU A 118 -14.17 23.21 -3.14
CA GLU A 118 -14.78 24.04 -2.10
C GLU A 118 -16.17 23.50 -1.70
N ALA A 119 -16.96 23.04 -2.67
CA ALA A 119 -18.22 22.36 -2.39
C ALA A 119 -17.99 21.04 -1.63
N ALA A 120 -16.97 20.25 -1.99
CA ALA A 120 -16.65 19.02 -1.26
C ALA A 120 -16.25 19.26 0.20
N TYR A 121 -15.41 20.27 0.47
CA TYR A 121 -15.04 20.65 1.84
C TYR A 121 -16.25 21.16 2.64
N SER A 122 -17.21 21.83 2.00
CA SER A 122 -18.45 22.26 2.65
C SER A 122 -19.33 21.06 3.04
N VAL A 123 -19.40 20.04 2.18
CA VAL A 123 -20.21 18.84 2.40
C VAL A 123 -19.64 17.99 3.53
N GLU A 124 -18.32 17.78 3.56
CA GLU A 124 -17.67 17.03 4.65
C GLU A 124 -17.85 17.72 6.00
N GLN A 125 -17.74 19.06 6.07
CA GLN A 125 -17.97 19.81 7.32
C GLN A 125 -19.42 19.74 7.81
N GLU A 126 -20.39 19.81 6.90
CA GLU A 126 -21.80 19.67 7.26
C GLU A 126 -22.11 18.23 7.70
N LEU A 127 -21.52 17.23 7.04
CA LEU A 127 -21.66 15.83 7.42
C LEU A 127 -21.02 15.52 8.78
N ASP A 128 -19.85 16.09 9.06
CA ASP A 128 -19.22 16.05 10.38
C ASP A 128 -20.11 16.66 11.47
N ALA A 129 -20.77 17.79 11.17
CA ALA A 129 -21.69 18.43 12.11
C ALA A 129 -22.93 17.55 12.38
N LEU A 130 -23.47 16.89 11.36
CA LEU A 130 -24.58 15.95 11.48
C LEU A 130 -24.20 14.70 12.28
N LEU A 131 -23.00 14.15 12.04
CA LEU A 131 -22.50 12.96 12.73
C LEU A 131 -22.17 13.20 14.20
N ARG A 132 -21.83 14.44 14.59
CA ARG A 132 -21.73 14.81 16.01
C ARG A 132 -23.05 14.71 16.75
N VAL A 133 -24.18 14.92 16.07
CA VAL A 133 -25.52 14.84 16.67
C VAL A 133 -26.04 13.40 16.63
N ASN A 134 -25.81 12.68 15.53
CA ASN A 134 -26.20 11.28 15.38
C ASN A 134 -25.04 10.47 14.76
N PRO A 135 -24.21 9.78 15.57
CA PRO A 135 -23.03 9.09 15.08
C PRO A 135 -23.35 7.80 14.30
N ASP A 136 -24.56 7.26 14.44
CA ASP A 136 -25.01 6.02 13.78
C ASP A 136 -26.35 6.26 13.07
N PRO A 137 -26.35 7.03 11.96
CA PRO A 137 -27.58 7.35 11.24
C PRO A 137 -28.19 6.09 10.61
N SER A 138 -29.50 5.90 10.75
CA SER A 138 -30.22 4.89 9.99
C SER A 138 -30.24 5.23 8.50
N ARG A 139 -30.56 4.25 7.64
CA ARG A 139 -30.65 4.46 6.19
C ARG A 139 -31.63 5.58 5.81
N GLU A 140 -32.73 5.71 6.53
CA GLU A 140 -33.73 6.76 6.32
C GLU A 140 -33.17 8.14 6.67
N VAL A 141 -32.44 8.25 7.79
CA VAL A 141 -31.76 9.50 8.20
C VAL A 141 -30.68 9.88 7.18
N ALA A 142 -29.92 8.91 6.69
CA ALA A 142 -28.92 9.12 5.65
C ALA A 142 -29.54 9.60 4.33
N ALA A 143 -30.73 9.11 3.97
CA ALA A 143 -31.45 9.59 2.77
C ALA A 143 -31.89 11.05 2.90
N ILE A 144 -32.36 11.46 4.08
CA ILE A 144 -32.70 12.87 4.36
C ILE A 144 -31.46 13.75 4.29
N TRP A 145 -30.33 13.29 4.83
CA TRP A 145 -29.06 14.02 4.76
C TRP A 145 -28.56 14.16 3.32
N ALA A 146 -28.66 13.10 2.51
CA ALA A 146 -28.34 13.12 1.09
C ALA A 146 -29.14 14.17 0.31
N GLU A 147 -30.45 14.23 0.55
CA GLU A 147 -31.33 15.24 -0.05
C GLU A 147 -30.95 16.65 0.40
N LYS A 148 -30.70 16.83 1.70
CA LYS A 148 -30.33 18.13 2.29
C LYS A 148 -29.01 18.68 1.75
N LEU A 149 -28.01 17.82 1.55
CA LEU A 149 -26.70 18.22 1.06
C LEU A 149 -26.73 18.65 -0.43
N GLY A 150 -27.75 18.24 -1.18
CA GLY A 150 -28.01 18.74 -2.54
C GLY A 150 -26.96 18.34 -3.59
N CYS A 151 -26.02 17.44 -3.26
CA CYS A 151 -24.94 17.03 -4.17
C CYS A 151 -25.23 15.75 -4.95
N GLY A 152 -26.46 15.22 -4.85
CA GLY A 152 -26.79 13.90 -5.41
C GLY A 152 -26.02 12.76 -4.73
N ALA A 153 -25.57 12.96 -3.48
CA ALA A 153 -24.91 11.91 -2.71
C ALA A 153 -25.90 10.77 -2.46
N ALA A 154 -25.52 9.53 -2.75
CA ALA A 154 -26.35 8.39 -2.37
C ALA A 154 -26.29 8.17 -0.84
N PRO A 155 -27.39 7.73 -0.21
CA PRO A 155 -27.41 7.48 1.24
C PRO A 155 -26.36 6.46 1.68
N GLU A 156 -25.98 5.52 0.81
CA GLU A 156 -24.93 4.53 1.05
C GLU A 156 -23.54 5.16 1.27
N TYR A 157 -23.25 6.27 0.59
CA TYR A 157 -22.00 7.01 0.81
C TYR A 157 -21.97 7.66 2.20
N ILE A 158 -23.11 8.20 2.65
CA ILE A 158 -23.23 8.81 3.97
C ILE A 158 -23.05 7.78 5.08
N LEU A 159 -23.67 6.60 4.94
CA LEU A 159 -23.49 5.50 5.89
C LEU A 159 -22.03 5.00 5.93
N THR A 160 -21.39 4.89 4.78
CA THR A 160 -19.98 4.50 4.68
C THR A 160 -19.08 5.54 5.36
N TYR A 161 -19.36 6.83 5.14
CA TYR A 161 -18.63 7.91 5.78
C TYR A 161 -18.84 7.91 7.30
N ALA A 162 -20.07 7.73 7.77
CA ALA A 162 -20.40 7.62 9.20
C ALA A 162 -19.60 6.50 9.89
N PHE A 163 -19.51 5.33 9.26
CA PHE A 163 -18.73 4.20 9.76
C PHE A 163 -17.24 4.53 9.88
N LEU A 164 -16.66 5.16 8.85
CA LEU A 164 -15.25 5.57 8.85
C LEU A 164 -14.97 6.64 9.90
N TRP A 165 -15.89 7.60 10.03
CA TRP A 165 -15.82 8.68 11.01
C TRP A 165 -15.86 8.15 12.45
N ALA A 166 -16.78 7.22 12.76
CA ALA A 166 -16.87 6.60 14.08
C ALA A 166 -15.57 5.86 14.45
N ARG A 167 -14.96 5.17 13.49
CA ARG A 167 -13.65 4.52 13.68
C ARG A 167 -12.56 5.56 13.97
N GLN A 168 -12.52 6.65 13.22
CA GLN A 168 -11.51 7.71 13.39
C GLN A 168 -11.62 8.40 14.76
N ILE A 169 -12.83 8.70 15.21
CA ILE A 169 -13.03 9.33 16.53
C ILE A 169 -12.67 8.36 17.65
N SER A 170 -13.03 7.08 17.52
CA SER A 170 -12.66 6.06 18.49
C SER A 170 -11.14 5.98 18.67
N SER A 171 -10.37 6.10 17.58
CA SER A 171 -8.91 6.15 17.63
C SER A 171 -8.38 7.43 18.30
N GLN A 172 -9.03 8.58 18.12
CA GLN A 172 -8.60 9.84 18.73
C GLN A 172 -8.95 9.94 20.21
N THR A 173 -10.09 9.40 20.64
CA THR A 173 -10.47 9.38 22.06
C THR A 173 -9.49 8.57 22.91
N LEU A 174 -8.84 7.56 22.31
CA LEU A 174 -7.91 6.68 23.01
C LEU A 174 -6.55 7.35 23.27
N LEU A 175 -6.13 8.28 22.41
CA LEU A 175 -4.88 9.05 22.59
C LEU A 175 -5.03 10.26 23.50
N LYS A 176 -6.27 10.68 23.76
CA LYS A 176 -6.59 11.76 24.71
C LYS A 176 -7.04 11.19 26.05
N ALA A 177 -6.28 10.22 26.57
CA ALA A 177 -6.33 9.92 27.99
C ALA A 177 -6.07 11.25 28.73
N PRO A 178 -6.95 11.67 29.65
CA PRO A 178 -6.77 12.92 30.36
C PRO A 178 -5.40 12.90 31.01
N ALA A 179 -4.55 13.85 30.62
CA ALA A 179 -3.36 14.18 31.40
C ALA A 179 -3.84 14.26 32.84
N GLN A 180 -3.28 13.38 33.68
CA GLN A 180 -3.64 13.19 35.06
C GLN A 180 -3.87 14.58 35.67
N LEU A 181 -5.12 14.83 36.11
CA LEU A 181 -5.42 16.01 36.91
C LEU A 181 -4.36 16.07 38.00
N PRO A 182 -3.74 17.23 38.26
CA PRO A 182 -2.79 17.36 39.36
C PRO A 182 -3.49 16.87 40.61
N THR A 183 -3.03 15.73 41.13
CA THR A 183 -3.54 15.10 42.33
C THR A 183 -3.54 16.16 43.42
N PRO A 184 -4.70 16.57 43.97
CA PRO A 184 -4.68 17.49 45.11
C PRO A 184 -3.91 16.82 46.24
N ASP A 185 -3.05 17.59 46.90
CA ASP A 185 -2.18 17.15 47.99
C ASP A 185 -2.93 16.28 49.01
N PRO A 186 -2.27 15.25 49.58
CA PRO A 186 -2.89 14.32 50.51
C PRO A 186 -3.32 15.06 51.78
N SER A 187 -4.62 15.36 51.87
CA SER A 187 -5.25 15.83 53.09
C SER A 187 -5.30 14.67 54.08
N LEU A 188 -4.49 14.80 55.13
CA LEU A 188 -4.56 14.02 56.35
C LEU A 188 -5.97 14.18 56.96
N SER A 189 -6.80 13.14 56.87
CA SER A 189 -8.01 13.02 57.69
C SER A 189 -8.11 11.63 58.30
N PRO A 190 -8.59 11.54 59.56
CA PRO A 190 -8.23 10.49 60.48
C PRO A 190 -9.14 9.27 60.34
N GLU A 191 -8.56 8.12 60.68
CA GLU A 191 -9.21 6.82 60.80
C GLU A 191 -10.50 6.89 61.63
N LEU A 192 -11.60 6.43 61.04
CA LEU A 192 -12.74 5.93 61.82
C LEU A 192 -12.98 4.48 61.47
N GLN A 193 -12.83 3.68 62.50
CA GLN A 193 -12.92 2.23 62.53
C GLN A 193 -14.37 1.75 62.37
N SER A 194 -14.49 0.60 61.68
CA SER A 194 -15.47 -0.48 61.90
C SER A 194 -16.88 -0.33 61.29
N PRO A 195 -17.67 -1.42 61.11
CA PRO A 195 -17.36 -2.84 61.32
C PRO A 195 -17.72 -3.79 60.14
N ILE A 196 -17.08 -4.96 60.22
CA ILE A 196 -17.44 -6.27 59.67
C ILE A 196 -18.96 -6.51 59.60
N SER A 197 -19.46 -6.92 58.43
CA SER A 197 -20.67 -7.73 58.25
C SER A 197 -20.48 -8.60 57.00
N GLN A 198 -20.05 -9.84 57.20
CA GLN A 198 -20.87 -11.06 57.23
C GLN A 198 -21.17 -11.65 55.84
N LEU A 199 -20.30 -12.59 55.48
CA LEU A 199 -20.57 -13.87 54.81
C LEU A 199 -22.04 -14.26 54.64
N LEU A 200 -22.44 -14.53 53.39
CA LEU A 200 -23.51 -15.48 53.08
C LEU A 200 -23.08 -16.40 51.92
N PRO A 201 -23.07 -17.73 52.09
CA PRO A 201 -22.83 -18.69 51.02
C PRO A 201 -24.11 -19.37 50.53
N ARG A 202 -24.01 -19.95 49.31
CA ARG A 202 -24.70 -21.17 48.80
C ARG A 202 -25.78 -20.97 47.73
N ALA A 203 -25.51 -21.48 46.53
CA ALA A 203 -26.26 -22.58 45.91
C ALA A 203 -25.55 -23.10 44.63
N PRO A 204 -25.33 -24.43 44.49
CA PRO A 204 -25.08 -25.09 43.21
C PRO A 204 -26.30 -25.92 42.76
N SER A 205 -26.69 -25.80 41.50
CA SER A 205 -27.72 -26.60 40.82
C SER A 205 -27.57 -26.33 39.32
N GLU A 206 -27.62 -27.26 38.36
CA GLU A 206 -27.81 -28.70 38.34
C GLU A 206 -27.34 -29.19 36.95
N LYS A 207 -26.97 -30.47 36.89
CA LYS A 207 -26.71 -31.22 35.66
C LYS A 207 -28.02 -31.44 34.89
N SER A 208 -27.99 -31.33 33.56
CA SER A 208 -28.95 -31.98 32.66
C SER A 208 -28.19 -32.29 31.37
N GLU A 209 -27.68 -33.51 31.24
CA GLU A 209 -28.33 -34.65 30.57
C GLU A 209 -28.36 -34.52 29.03
N ARG A 210 -27.37 -35.21 28.46
CA ARG A 210 -27.30 -35.77 27.11
C ARG A 210 -28.47 -36.75 26.92
N PRO A 211 -29.06 -36.80 25.71
CA PRO A 211 -29.30 -38.11 25.12
C PRO A 211 -28.66 -38.21 23.73
N GLU A 212 -27.94 -39.31 23.57
CA GLU A 212 -27.53 -39.86 22.30
C GLU A 212 -28.74 -40.45 21.57
N HIS A 213 -28.81 -40.29 20.25
CA HIS A 213 -29.56 -41.20 19.39
C HIS A 213 -28.88 -41.35 18.02
N ASN A 214 -28.19 -42.48 17.90
CA ASN A 214 -28.17 -43.47 16.82
C ASN A 214 -27.92 -43.05 15.35
N GLU A 215 -26.72 -43.43 14.92
CA GLU A 215 -26.37 -44.22 13.73
C GLU A 215 -27.50 -44.59 12.75
N THR A 216 -27.35 -44.21 11.47
CA THR A 216 -27.48 -45.16 10.34
C THR A 216 -26.71 -44.69 9.10
N ALA A 217 -25.78 -45.56 8.68
CA ALA A 217 -25.22 -45.87 7.34
C ALA A 217 -25.31 -44.86 6.16
N ALA A 218 -24.13 -44.56 5.60
CA ALA A 218 -23.73 -44.77 4.18
C ALA A 218 -22.42 -43.97 3.97
N GLY A 219 -21.25 -44.59 3.98
CA GLY A 219 -20.75 -45.28 2.80
C GLY A 219 -20.31 -44.26 1.75
N ASN A 220 -19.08 -43.75 1.87
CA ASN A 220 -18.31 -43.25 0.74
C ASN A 220 -16.82 -43.21 1.08
N ALA A 221 -16.09 -44.07 0.38
CA ALA A 221 -14.65 -44.11 0.34
C ALA A 221 -14.13 -42.90 -0.46
N TYR A 222 -13.29 -42.08 0.16
CA TYR A 222 -12.18 -41.40 -0.51
C TYR A 222 -11.10 -41.14 0.53
N ALA A 223 -10.03 -41.92 0.42
CA ALA A 223 -8.80 -41.75 1.18
C ALA A 223 -7.93 -40.66 0.54
N GLU A 224 -7.05 -40.11 1.37
CA GLU A 224 -5.87 -39.29 1.05
C GLU A 224 -6.07 -37.78 0.85
N HIS A 225 -5.94 -37.03 1.96
CA HIS A 225 -4.80 -36.11 2.21
C HIS A 225 -5.03 -35.33 3.51
N GLU A 226 -4.69 -35.92 4.66
CA GLU A 226 -4.65 -35.20 5.93
C GLU A 226 -3.24 -35.27 6.51
N LYS A 227 -2.40 -34.33 6.10
CA LYS A 227 -1.15 -33.98 6.78
C LYS A 227 -0.96 -32.48 6.68
N ALA A 228 -0.68 -31.86 7.83
CA ALA A 228 -0.39 -30.45 8.08
C ALA A 228 -1.57 -29.50 8.37
N ARG A 229 -2.34 -29.80 9.42
CA ARG A 229 -2.91 -28.76 10.30
C ARG A 229 -2.04 -28.60 11.54
N ALA A 230 -1.05 -27.74 11.42
CA ALA A 230 -0.50 -26.98 12.53
C ALA A 230 -0.25 -25.58 11.96
N ALA A 231 -1.24 -24.69 12.09
CA ALA A 231 -1.01 -23.28 11.82
C ALA A 231 0.04 -22.80 12.83
N ASP A 232 1.07 -22.11 12.34
CA ASP A 232 2.13 -21.51 13.14
C ASP A 232 1.46 -20.58 14.20
N PRO A 233 1.48 -20.94 15.50
CA PRO A 233 0.68 -20.26 16.52
C PRO A 233 1.13 -18.81 16.77
N VAL A 234 2.25 -18.39 16.19
CA VAL A 234 2.87 -17.08 16.42
C VAL A 234 2.12 -15.92 15.74
N LEU A 235 1.58 -16.13 14.53
CA LEU A 235 0.91 -15.05 13.78
C LEU A 235 -0.52 -14.77 14.27
N MET A 236 -1.26 -15.81 14.67
CA MET A 236 -2.59 -15.65 15.27
C MET A 236 -2.51 -15.17 16.74
N ALA A 237 -1.44 -15.53 17.47
CA ALA A 237 -1.21 -15.00 18.81
C ALA A 237 -0.83 -13.50 18.77
N ALA A 238 -0.08 -13.04 17.76
CA ALA A 238 0.25 -11.62 17.60
C ALA A 238 -0.98 -10.74 17.29
N LEU A 239 -1.97 -11.27 16.57
CA LEU A 239 -3.24 -10.58 16.31
C LEU A 239 -4.17 -10.55 17.53
N ASN A 240 -4.14 -11.57 18.39
CA ASN A 240 -4.99 -11.67 19.57
C ASN A 240 -4.41 -11.01 20.84
N ALA A 241 -3.09 -10.78 20.92
CA ALA A 241 -2.43 -10.32 22.15
C ALA A 241 -2.44 -8.79 22.36
N GLY A 242 -2.97 -7.99 21.43
CA GLY A 242 -3.06 -6.54 21.61
C GLY A 242 -1.70 -5.85 21.87
N THR A 243 -0.59 -6.50 21.49
CA THR A 243 0.75 -5.96 21.70
C THR A 243 1.04 -4.88 20.68
N THR A 244 0.92 -3.62 21.10
CA THR A 244 1.26 -2.45 20.30
C THR A 244 2.78 -2.37 20.12
N VAL A 245 3.30 -3.08 19.12
CA VAL A 245 4.56 -2.70 18.49
C VAL A 245 4.20 -1.69 17.41
N THR A 246 4.73 -0.47 17.52
CA THR A 246 4.62 0.60 16.52
C THR A 246 5.43 0.23 15.27
N MET A 247 5.04 -0.84 14.59
CA MET A 247 5.48 -1.07 13.22
C MET A 247 4.53 -0.28 12.35
N THR A 248 5.10 0.55 11.47
CA THR A 248 4.32 1.19 10.42
C THR A 248 3.65 0.11 9.58
N GLU A 249 2.44 0.37 9.08
CA GLU A 249 1.67 -0.61 8.30
C GLU A 249 2.51 -1.20 7.14
N ASP A 250 3.40 -0.38 6.56
CA ASP A 250 4.37 -0.77 5.53
C ASP A 250 5.43 -1.78 6.02
N GLU A 251 5.89 -1.68 7.27
CA GLU A 251 6.85 -2.64 7.85
C GLU A 251 6.20 -3.99 8.12
N CYS A 252 4.91 -4.03 8.47
CA CYS A 252 4.16 -5.27 8.61
C CYS A 252 4.00 -5.98 7.27
N LEU A 253 3.67 -5.24 6.20
CA LEU A 253 3.60 -5.78 4.84
C LEU A 253 4.97 -6.25 4.36
N ALA A 254 6.00 -5.44 4.54
CA ALA A 254 7.38 -5.78 4.15
C ALA A 254 7.87 -7.02 4.89
N ARG A 255 7.62 -7.13 6.21
CA ARG A 255 8.03 -8.29 7.02
C ARG A 255 7.20 -9.54 6.70
N ALA A 256 5.90 -9.39 6.40
CA ALA A 256 5.08 -10.51 5.93
C ALA A 256 5.59 -11.04 4.59
N LEU A 257 5.80 -10.16 3.60
CA LEU A 257 6.37 -10.49 2.30
C LEU A 257 7.75 -11.14 2.45
N GLN A 258 8.63 -10.52 3.25
CA GLN A 258 9.98 -11.01 3.50
C GLN A 258 9.96 -12.38 4.20
N SER A 259 9.06 -12.62 5.16
CA SER A 259 8.93 -13.94 5.81
C SER A 259 8.49 -15.02 4.81
N THR A 260 7.51 -14.73 3.95
CA THR A 260 7.11 -15.65 2.87
C THR A 260 8.23 -15.89 1.86
N LEU A 261 8.99 -14.84 1.52
CA LEU A 261 10.09 -14.93 0.55
C LEU A 261 11.30 -15.68 1.11
N GLU A 262 11.70 -15.40 2.35
CA GLU A 262 12.85 -16.02 3.02
C GLU A 262 12.60 -17.50 3.32
N ARG A 263 11.38 -17.87 3.71
CA ARG A 263 11.02 -19.28 3.95
C ARG A 263 11.01 -20.10 2.66
N SER A 264 10.75 -19.45 1.51
CA SER A 264 10.78 -20.07 0.17
C SER A 264 12.18 -20.17 -0.45
N MET A 265 13.22 -19.52 0.10
CA MET A 265 14.57 -19.48 -0.52
C MET A 265 15.35 -20.81 -0.44
N GLY A 266 14.78 -21.87 0.13
CA GLY A 266 15.41 -23.19 0.15
C GLY A 266 15.52 -23.89 -1.20
N VAL A 267 14.74 -23.49 -2.22
CA VAL A 267 14.54 -24.29 -3.45
C VAL A 267 14.96 -23.57 -4.75
N SER A 268 15.10 -22.23 -4.76
CA SER A 268 15.61 -21.51 -5.95
C SER A 268 16.19 -20.15 -5.59
N THR A 269 17.46 -19.90 -5.93
CA THR A 269 18.22 -18.68 -5.59
C THR A 269 17.96 -17.49 -6.52
N LYS A 270 17.03 -17.59 -7.47
CA LYS A 270 16.76 -16.51 -8.42
C LYS A 270 15.38 -15.91 -8.21
N MET A 271 15.36 -14.66 -7.75
CA MET A 271 14.18 -13.80 -7.71
C MET A 271 13.54 -13.74 -9.12
N PRO A 272 12.23 -14.02 -9.26
CA PRO A 272 11.57 -13.95 -10.56
C PRO A 272 11.62 -12.52 -11.10
N ARG A 273 12.05 -12.38 -12.36
CA ARG A 273 12.17 -11.09 -13.06
C ARG A 273 10.99 -10.80 -13.98
N THR A 274 10.18 -11.81 -14.26
CA THR A 274 9.00 -11.70 -15.12
C THR A 274 7.77 -12.26 -14.41
N PHE A 275 6.59 -11.88 -14.87
CA PHE A 275 5.32 -12.37 -14.30
C PHE A 275 5.16 -13.89 -14.48
N ALA A 276 5.62 -14.45 -15.60
CA ALA A 276 5.61 -15.89 -15.85
C ALA A 276 6.57 -16.64 -14.91
N GLU A 277 7.73 -16.06 -14.59
CA GLU A 277 8.63 -16.61 -13.57
C GLU A 277 8.00 -16.51 -12.18
N LEU A 278 7.27 -15.43 -11.88
CA LEU A 278 6.57 -15.24 -10.61
C LEU A 278 5.44 -16.26 -10.43
N SER A 279 4.66 -16.57 -11.47
CA SER A 279 3.57 -17.56 -11.39
C SER A 279 4.11 -18.97 -11.14
N VAL A 280 5.16 -19.38 -11.86
CA VAL A 280 5.83 -20.68 -11.64
C VAL A 280 6.50 -20.72 -10.27
N TRP A 281 7.06 -19.60 -9.81
CA TRP A 281 7.64 -19.47 -8.49
C TRP A 281 6.57 -19.64 -7.39
N ILE A 282 5.40 -19.00 -7.53
CA ILE A 282 4.25 -19.14 -6.61
C ILE A 282 3.75 -20.58 -6.55
N GLU A 283 3.61 -21.25 -7.70
CA GLU A 283 3.17 -22.66 -7.77
C GLU A 283 4.17 -23.61 -7.10
N ASN A 284 5.48 -23.36 -7.28
CA ASN A 284 6.55 -24.16 -6.66
C ASN A 284 6.77 -23.84 -5.18
N SER A 285 6.25 -22.71 -4.66
CA SER A 285 6.44 -22.28 -3.26
C SER A 285 5.61 -23.08 -2.26
N GLY A 286 4.77 -24.01 -2.71
CA GLY A 286 4.07 -24.98 -1.87
C GLY A 286 3.14 -24.35 -0.83
N GLY A 287 1.88 -24.09 -1.20
CA GLY A 287 0.77 -23.76 -0.28
C GLY A 287 0.84 -22.42 0.47
N GLU A 288 2.04 -21.91 0.80
CA GLU A 288 2.20 -20.63 1.51
C GLU A 288 1.90 -19.43 0.61
N ALA A 289 2.25 -19.50 -0.68
CA ALA A 289 1.88 -18.48 -1.64
C ALA A 289 0.36 -18.45 -1.88
N THR A 290 -0.31 -19.61 -1.78
CA THR A 290 -1.78 -19.71 -1.83
C THR A 290 -2.42 -19.00 -0.64
N ARG A 291 -1.84 -19.10 0.56
CA ARG A 291 -2.29 -18.34 1.74
C ARG A 291 -2.10 -16.83 1.57
N PHE A 292 -1.01 -16.39 0.96
CA PHE A 292 -0.81 -14.98 0.67
C PHE A 292 -1.86 -14.44 -0.32
N ILE A 293 -2.17 -15.21 -1.37
CA ILE A 293 -3.27 -14.90 -2.31
C ILE A 293 -4.61 -14.89 -1.58
N GLU A 294 -4.84 -15.80 -0.63
CA GLU A 294 -6.05 -15.85 0.18
C GLU A 294 -6.18 -14.61 1.08
N TYR A 295 -5.07 -14.14 1.68
CA TYR A 295 -5.06 -12.89 2.46
C TYR A 295 -5.32 -11.65 1.60
N LEU A 296 -4.79 -11.61 0.38
CA LEU A 296 -5.13 -10.57 -0.60
C LEU A 296 -6.62 -10.62 -0.96
N ARG A 297 -7.18 -11.83 -1.14
CA ARG A 297 -8.61 -12.03 -1.44
C ARG A 297 -9.52 -11.63 -0.28
N MET A 298 -9.07 -11.82 0.96
CA MET A 298 -9.77 -11.37 2.17
C MET A 298 -9.69 -9.85 2.39
N GLY A 299 -9.00 -9.10 1.52
CA GLY A 299 -8.92 -7.65 1.59
C GLY A 299 -8.05 -7.11 2.73
N LEU A 300 -7.23 -7.98 3.35
CA LEU A 300 -6.33 -7.58 4.45
C LEU A 300 -5.30 -6.52 4.02
N PHE A 301 -5.07 -6.39 2.70
CA PHE A 301 -4.13 -5.42 2.13
C PHE A 301 -4.79 -4.33 1.27
N ASN A 302 -6.12 -4.17 1.34
CA ASN A 302 -6.82 -3.13 0.57
C ASN A 302 -6.36 -1.71 0.93
N GLY A 303 -5.91 -1.49 2.18
CA GLY A 303 -5.32 -0.22 2.62
C GLY A 303 -4.03 0.16 1.88
N PHE A 304 -3.35 -0.80 1.25
CA PHE A 304 -2.13 -0.58 0.47
C PHE A 304 -2.39 -0.52 -1.04
N GLY A 305 -3.66 -0.51 -1.48
CA GLY A 305 -4.02 -0.55 -2.89
C GLY A 305 -3.75 -1.90 -3.57
N LEU A 306 -3.49 -2.96 -2.80
CA LEU A 306 -3.32 -4.32 -3.30
C LEU A 306 -4.66 -5.05 -3.23
N SER A 307 -5.42 -4.99 -4.33
CA SER A 307 -6.62 -5.80 -4.53
C SER A 307 -6.41 -6.75 -5.70
N LEU A 308 -6.79 -8.02 -5.54
CA LEU A 308 -6.99 -8.92 -6.68
C LEU A 308 -8.15 -8.37 -7.51
N LEU A 309 -7.85 -7.86 -8.71
CA LEU A 309 -8.87 -7.55 -9.71
C LEU A 309 -9.58 -8.86 -10.05
N SER A 310 -10.80 -9.02 -9.56
CA SER A 310 -11.70 -10.15 -9.85
C SER A 310 -12.27 -10.05 -11.25
#